data_AF-A0A218QD31-F1
#
_entry.id   AF-A0A218QD31-F1
#
_cell.length_a   1.000
_cell.length_b   1.000
_cell.length_c   1.000
_cell.angle_alpha   90.00
_cell.angle_beta   90.00
_cell.angle_gamma   90.00
#
_symmetry.space_group_name_H-M   'P 1'
#
loop_
_entity.id
_entity.type
_entity.pdbx_description
1 polymer ?
#
loop_
_entity_poly.entity_id
_entity_poly.type
_entity_poly.pdbx_seq_one_letter_code
_entity_poly.pdbx_strand_id
1 'polypeptide(L)'
;MNQHNSNNDDDVIITMIDNIEKFIEKPNPVFDNMPICPFVNKFRQENKIVYKVCNFYYYEKLGLDPKVLDLINEFKTDEYHEVMIVIHPNKQALSLEDMKQFTKNLNNLISALGLIAFSGHPLDDFNIDGVYTRRDPFINFTVQNIQKLNLYAEKLKSTGYYERWTLENLNYINHVI
;
A
#
# COMPACT_ATOMS: atom_id res chain seq x y z
N MET A 1 -16.95 17.14 19.81
CA MET A 1 -16.86 16.05 20.81
C MET A 1 -16.91 14.73 20.03
N ASN A 2 -15.76 14.17 19.69
CA ASN A 2 -15.67 12.84 19.07
C ASN A 2 -14.95 11.93 20.05
N GLN A 3 -15.71 11.15 20.81
CA GLN A 3 -15.17 9.90 21.34
C GLN A 3 -14.99 8.99 20.11
N HIS A 4 -13.78 8.97 19.56
CA HIS A 4 -13.43 8.04 18.50
C HIS A 4 -13.53 6.61 19.06
N ASN A 5 -14.18 5.72 18.31
CA ASN A 5 -14.31 4.29 18.60
C ASN A 5 -12.92 3.62 18.48
N SER A 6 -12.05 3.80 19.47
CA SER A 6 -10.69 3.21 19.47
C SER A 6 -10.71 1.70 19.21
N ASN A 7 -11.69 0.99 19.77
CA ASN A 7 -11.81 -0.45 19.61
C ASN A 7 -12.05 -0.88 18.14
N ASN A 8 -12.77 -0.07 17.35
CA ASN A 8 -13.03 -0.39 15.95
C ASN A 8 -11.81 -0.12 15.06
N ASP A 9 -11.04 0.93 15.38
CA ASP A 9 -9.82 1.25 14.63
C ASP A 9 -8.74 0.18 14.88
N ASP A 10 -8.63 -0.31 16.12
CA ASP A 10 -7.74 -1.41 16.47
C ASP A 10 -8.10 -2.70 15.72
N ASP A 11 -9.39 -3.06 15.64
CA ASP A 11 -9.85 -4.24 14.90
C ASP A 11 -9.50 -4.17 13.40
N VAL A 12 -9.61 -2.98 12.79
CA VAL A 12 -9.23 -2.74 11.40
C VAL A 12 -7.73 -2.94 11.21
N ILE A 13 -6.90 -2.38 12.10
CA ILE A 13 -5.45 -2.51 12.05
C ILE A 13 -5.03 -3.97 12.24
N ILE A 14 -5.59 -4.66 13.25
CA ILE A 14 -5.32 -6.07 13.53
C ILE A 14 -5.65 -6.92 12.31
N THR A 15 -6.80 -6.68 11.66
CA THR A 15 -7.18 -7.42 10.44
C THR A 15 -6.18 -7.19 9.29
N MET A 16 -5.69 -5.97 9.13
CA MET A 16 -4.68 -5.65 8.11
C MET A 16 -3.33 -6.34 8.41
N ILE A 17 -2.89 -6.32 9.67
CA ILE A 17 -1.67 -7.01 10.12
C ILE A 17 -1.81 -8.52 9.91
N ASP A 18 -2.96 -9.10 10.28
CA ASP A 18 -3.25 -10.51 10.07
C ASP A 18 -3.13 -10.91 8.59
N ASN A 19 -3.65 -10.09 7.67
CA ASN A 19 -3.49 -10.31 6.23
C ASN A 19 -2.01 -10.25 5.81
N ILE A 20 -1.27 -9.27 6.30
CA ILE A 20 0.17 -9.14 6.03
C ILE A 20 0.90 -10.40 6.48
N GLU A 21 0.70 -10.87 7.71
CA GLU A 21 1.41 -12.03 8.27
C GLU A 21 1.03 -13.36 7.63
N LYS A 22 -0.27 -13.54 7.32
CA LYS A 22 -0.83 -14.82 6.87
C LYS A 22 -0.75 -14.99 5.35
N PHE A 23 -0.65 -13.90 4.59
CA PHE A 23 -0.63 -13.94 3.13
C PHE A 23 0.59 -13.23 2.54
N ILE A 24 0.78 -11.94 2.82
CA ILE A 24 1.82 -11.14 2.15
C ILE A 24 3.23 -11.59 2.52
N GLU A 25 3.46 -11.96 3.78
CA GLU A 25 4.75 -12.41 4.32
C GLU A 25 5.06 -13.88 4.04
N LYS A 26 4.10 -14.66 3.52
CA LYS A 26 4.33 -16.09 3.31
C LYS A 26 5.13 -16.33 2.04
N PRO A 27 6.20 -17.15 2.12
CA PRO A 27 6.88 -17.68 0.95
C PRO A 27 5.89 -18.23 -0.07
N ASN A 28 6.08 -17.87 -1.34
CA ASN A 28 5.23 -18.35 -2.42
C ASN A 28 6.10 -18.75 -3.63
N PRO A 29 5.93 -19.96 -4.19
CA PRO A 29 6.73 -20.45 -5.32
C PRO A 29 6.66 -19.56 -6.57
N VAL A 30 5.61 -18.75 -6.74
CA VAL A 30 5.49 -17.80 -7.85
C VAL A 30 6.57 -16.73 -7.80
N PHE A 31 7.04 -16.38 -6.60
CA PHE A 31 8.07 -15.36 -6.37
C PHE A 31 9.39 -16.01 -5.92
N ASP A 32 9.77 -17.15 -6.50
CA ASP A 32 11.01 -17.85 -6.17
C ASP A 32 11.14 -18.17 -4.66
N ASN A 33 10.02 -18.63 -4.07
CA ASN A 33 9.84 -18.88 -2.63
C ASN A 33 10.07 -17.67 -1.72
N MET A 34 10.12 -16.45 -2.27
CA MET A 34 10.03 -15.23 -1.49
C MET A 34 8.57 -14.89 -1.16
N PRO A 35 8.33 -14.03 -0.16
CA PRO A 35 7.03 -13.44 0.09
C PRO A 35 6.52 -12.57 -1.06
N ILE A 36 5.21 -12.29 -1.08
CA ILE A 36 4.59 -11.33 -2.02
C ILE A 36 5.20 -9.94 -1.88
N CYS A 37 5.49 -9.53 -0.64
CA CYS A 37 6.34 -8.37 -0.39
C CYS A 37 7.55 -8.81 0.45
N PRO A 38 8.73 -9.00 -0.16
CA PRO A 38 9.91 -9.51 0.54
C PRO A 38 10.40 -8.65 1.72
N PHE A 39 9.96 -7.39 1.80
CA PHE A 39 10.45 -6.42 2.78
C PHE A 39 9.49 -6.16 3.94
N VAL A 40 8.20 -6.47 3.78
CA VAL A 40 7.17 -6.07 4.76
C VAL A 40 7.40 -6.72 6.13
N ASN A 41 7.87 -7.97 6.17
CA ASN A 41 8.18 -8.66 7.41
C ASN A 41 9.23 -7.90 8.24
N LYS A 42 10.32 -7.46 7.60
CA LYS A 42 11.35 -6.68 8.27
C LYS A 42 10.77 -5.40 8.86
N PHE A 43 10.03 -4.64 8.05
CA PHE A 43 9.45 -3.38 8.52
C PHE A 43 8.46 -3.58 9.66
N ARG A 44 7.65 -4.64 9.62
CA ARG A 44 6.71 -4.94 10.69
C ARG A 44 7.42 -5.33 11.98
N GLN A 45 8.41 -6.23 11.92
CA GLN A 45 9.19 -6.68 13.08
C GLN A 45 9.99 -5.54 13.73
N GLU A 46 10.46 -4.59 12.93
CA GLU A 46 11.20 -3.42 13.39
C GLU A 46 10.29 -2.23 13.77
N ASN A 47 8.96 -2.41 13.77
CA ASN A 47 7.96 -1.36 13.99
C ASN A 47 8.12 -0.13 13.07
N LYS A 48 8.57 -0.35 11.82
CA LYS A 48 8.77 0.68 10.79
C LYS A 48 7.54 0.95 9.95
N ILE A 49 6.40 0.32 10.25
CA ILE A 49 5.12 0.56 9.60
C ILE A 49 4.22 1.36 10.54
N VAL A 50 3.80 2.56 10.14
CA VAL A 50 2.76 3.32 10.83
C VAL A 50 1.40 3.04 10.18
N TYR A 51 0.43 2.62 10.99
CA TYR A 51 -0.95 2.39 10.57
C TYR A 51 -1.83 3.58 10.96
N LYS A 52 -2.68 4.03 10.06
CA LYS A 52 -3.65 5.11 10.31
C LYS A 52 -5.02 4.68 9.82
N VAL A 53 -6.03 4.69 10.68
CA VAL A 53 -7.43 4.48 10.26
C VAL A 53 -8.06 5.84 10.01
N CYS A 54 -8.54 6.07 8.80
CA CYS A 54 -9.09 7.36 8.39
C CYS A 54 -10.21 7.18 7.37
N ASN A 55 -11.32 7.90 7.56
CA ASN A 55 -12.32 8.08 6.50
C ASN A 55 -11.77 9.13 5.53
N PHE A 56 -11.26 8.68 4.40
CA PHE A 56 -10.84 9.54 3.29
C PHE A 56 -11.76 9.33 2.08
N TYR A 57 -11.94 10.39 1.32
CA TYR A 57 -12.82 10.38 0.15
C TYR A 57 -12.07 10.84 -1.10
N TYR A 58 -12.59 10.44 -2.25
CA TYR A 58 -12.16 10.95 -3.54
C TYR A 58 -13.37 11.53 -4.27
N TYR A 59 -13.25 12.80 -4.66
CA TYR A 59 -14.20 13.42 -5.57
C TYR A 59 -13.39 14.17 -6.63
N GLU A 60 -13.47 13.72 -7.88
CA GLU A 60 -12.69 14.28 -9.00
C GLU A 60 -12.74 15.82 -9.06
N LYS A 61 -13.90 16.41 -8.75
CA LYS A 61 -14.12 17.87 -8.75
C LYS A 61 -13.64 18.61 -7.50
N LEU A 62 -13.51 17.93 -6.36
CA LEU A 62 -13.13 18.56 -5.08
C LEU A 62 -11.65 18.30 -4.72
N GLY A 63 -10.98 17.39 -5.44
CA GLY A 63 -9.61 17.02 -5.18
C GLY A 63 -9.46 16.00 -4.04
N LEU A 64 -8.25 15.86 -3.53
CA LEU A 64 -7.94 14.97 -2.41
C LEU A 64 -8.41 15.57 -1.09
N ASP A 65 -8.80 14.70 -0.16
CA ASP A 65 -9.12 15.07 1.21
C ASP A 65 -7.92 15.77 1.89
N PRO A 66 -8.05 17.01 2.41
CA PRO A 66 -6.97 17.71 3.09
C PRO A 66 -6.32 16.89 4.22
N LYS A 67 -7.09 16.04 4.90
CA LYS A 67 -6.55 15.17 5.97
C LYS A 67 -5.52 14.17 5.45
N VAL A 68 -5.68 13.72 4.20
CA VAL A 68 -4.69 12.83 3.57
C VAL A 68 -3.37 13.58 3.36
N LEU A 69 -3.43 14.84 2.96
CA LEU A 69 -2.22 15.65 2.76
C LEU A 69 -1.51 15.94 4.10
N ASP A 70 -2.28 16.20 5.17
CA ASP A 70 -1.72 16.38 6.51
C ASP A 70 -0.99 15.12 6.98
N LEU A 71 -1.60 13.93 6.85
CA LEU A 71 -0.96 12.65 7.18
C LEU A 71 0.34 12.41 6.40
N ILE A 72 0.37 12.80 5.13
CA ILE A 72 1.56 12.64 4.27
C ILE A 72 2.66 13.60 4.67
N ASN A 73 2.32 14.84 5.03
CA ASN A 73 3.30 15.80 5.53
C ASN A 73 3.88 15.34 6.87
N GLU A 74 3.05 14.82 7.78
CA GLU A 74 3.50 14.21 9.03
C GLU A 74 4.49 13.07 8.74
N PHE A 75 4.09 12.10 7.89
CA PHE A 75 4.94 10.99 7.50
C PHE A 75 6.23 11.43 6.81
N LYS A 76 6.20 12.49 6.00
CA LYS A 76 7.40 13.00 5.31
C LYS A 76 8.45 13.54 6.29
N THR A 77 8.02 14.04 7.44
CA THR A 77 8.89 14.53 8.52
C THR A 77 9.26 13.46 9.55
N ASP A 78 8.66 12.27 9.44
CA ASP A 78 8.94 11.13 10.29
C ASP A 78 10.24 10.44 9.83
N GLU A 79 11.29 10.52 10.64
CA GLU A 79 12.57 9.87 10.36
C GLU A 79 12.61 8.40 10.80
N TYR A 80 11.63 7.95 11.57
CA TYR A 80 11.60 6.60 12.14
C TYR A 80 10.88 5.61 11.23
N HIS A 81 9.65 5.91 10.80
CA HIS A 81 8.85 4.98 10.00
C HIS A 81 9.29 4.97 8.53
N GLU A 82 9.25 3.80 7.89
CA GLU A 82 9.59 3.64 6.47
C GLU A 82 8.36 3.49 5.56
N VAL A 83 7.24 3.05 6.14
CA VAL A 83 6.00 2.80 5.44
C VAL A 83 4.85 3.36 6.25
N MET A 84 3.93 4.08 5.59
CA MET A 84 2.64 4.45 6.16
C MET A 84 1.53 3.71 5.42
N ILE A 85 0.64 3.05 6.16
CA ILE A 85 -0.57 2.44 5.62
C ILE A 85 -1.79 3.18 6.18
N VAL A 86 -2.54 3.82 5.29
CA VAL A 86 -3.78 4.53 5.65
C VAL A 86 -4.97 3.69 5.21
N ILE A 87 -5.81 3.29 6.16
CA ILE A 87 -6.88 2.29 5.99
C ILE A 87 -8.24 2.97 6.15
N HIS A 88 -9.12 2.76 5.18
CA HIS A 88 -10.51 3.17 5.28
C HIS A 88 -11.31 2.09 6.05
N PRO A 89 -12.00 2.42 7.15
CA PRO A 89 -12.70 1.42 7.97
C PRO A 89 -13.92 0.82 7.25
N ASN A 90 -14.53 1.55 6.31
CA ASN A 90 -15.56 1.02 5.42
C ASN A 90 -14.94 0.42 4.13
N LYS A 91 -15.11 -0.90 3.94
CA LYS A 91 -14.59 -1.68 2.79
C LYS A 91 -15.22 -1.33 1.43
N GLN A 92 -16.31 -0.58 1.41
CA GLN A 92 -17.08 -0.23 0.22
C GLN A 92 -17.14 1.28 -0.03
N ALA A 93 -16.29 2.06 0.67
CA ALA A 93 -16.36 3.53 0.62
C ALA A 93 -16.00 4.11 -0.75
N LEU A 94 -15.15 3.42 -1.51
CA LEU A 94 -14.68 3.82 -2.84
C LEU A 94 -14.72 2.61 -3.76
N SER A 95 -15.00 2.82 -5.04
CA SER A 95 -14.86 1.76 -6.04
C SER A 95 -13.37 1.49 -6.33
N LEU A 96 -13.08 0.35 -6.98
CA LEU A 96 -11.73 0.04 -7.43
C LEU A 96 -11.18 1.13 -8.38
N GLU A 97 -12.02 1.67 -9.26
CA GLU A 97 -11.63 2.71 -10.20
C GLU A 97 -11.36 4.03 -9.48
N ASP A 98 -12.22 4.42 -8.53
CA ASP A 98 -12.00 5.61 -7.70
C ASP A 98 -10.68 5.50 -6.94
N MET A 99 -10.34 4.32 -6.42
CA MET A 99 -9.07 4.10 -5.73
C MET A 99 -7.86 4.21 -6.67
N LYS A 100 -7.94 3.65 -7.88
CA LYS A 100 -6.87 3.80 -8.89
C LYS A 100 -6.66 5.26 -9.25
N GLN A 101 -7.74 6.00 -9.48
CA GLN A 101 -7.68 7.42 -9.82
C GLN A 101 -7.22 8.29 -8.63
N PHE A 102 -7.66 7.97 -7.41
CA PHE A 102 -7.19 8.60 -6.17
C PHE A 102 -5.67 8.45 -6.03
N THR A 103 -5.14 7.23 -6.15
CA THR A 103 -3.71 6.97 -6.00
C THR A 103 -2.88 7.62 -7.10
N LYS A 104 -3.38 7.63 -8.35
CA LYS A 104 -2.74 8.37 -9.44
C LYS A 104 -2.65 9.87 -9.15
N ASN A 105 -3.75 10.48 -8.73
CA ASN A 105 -3.77 11.90 -8.38
C ASN A 105 -2.88 12.20 -7.17
N LEU A 106 -2.84 11.29 -6.21
CA LEU A 106 -1.97 11.41 -5.05
C LEU A 106 -0.49 11.39 -5.46
N ASN A 107 -0.08 10.43 -6.29
CA ASN A 107 1.30 10.33 -6.79
C ASN A 107 1.74 11.57 -7.59
N ASN A 108 0.83 12.20 -8.35
CA ASN A 108 1.12 13.46 -9.02
C ASN A 108 1.50 14.59 -8.06
N LEU A 109 1.01 14.56 -6.81
CA LEU A 109 1.33 15.56 -5.79
C LEU A 109 2.57 15.18 -4.97
N ILE A 110 2.69 13.92 -4.57
CA ILE A 110 3.70 13.49 -3.58
C ILE A 110 5.03 13.04 -4.19
N SER A 111 5.08 12.81 -5.51
CA SER A 111 6.32 12.43 -6.21
C SER A 111 7.42 13.49 -6.06
N ALA A 112 7.05 14.78 -6.07
CA ALA A 112 7.98 15.89 -5.83
C ALA A 112 8.58 15.87 -4.40
N LEU A 113 7.94 15.18 -3.46
CA LEU A 113 8.43 14.96 -2.10
C LEU A 113 9.34 13.72 -1.97
N GLY A 114 9.58 13.01 -3.09
CA GLY A 114 10.31 11.73 -3.11
C GLY A 114 9.49 10.57 -2.53
N LEU A 115 8.17 10.69 -2.53
CA LEU A 115 7.25 9.68 -2.03
C LEU A 115 6.45 9.05 -3.17
N ILE A 116 5.95 7.86 -2.93
CA ILE A 116 5.10 7.09 -3.83
C ILE A 116 4.02 6.36 -3.04
N ALA A 117 2.83 6.27 -3.60
CA ALA A 117 1.67 5.60 -3.05
C ALA A 117 1.21 4.41 -3.91
N PHE A 118 0.75 3.37 -3.24
CA PHE A 118 0.11 2.18 -3.81
C PHE A 118 -1.29 2.03 -3.24
N SER A 119 -2.29 1.75 -4.08
CA SER A 119 -3.64 1.42 -3.63
C SER A 119 -3.75 -0.05 -3.24
N GLY A 120 -4.58 -0.30 -2.23
CA GLY A 120 -5.11 -1.61 -1.89
C GLY A 120 -6.64 -1.58 -1.90
N HIS A 121 -7.26 -2.61 -2.47
CA HIS A 121 -8.72 -2.70 -2.58
C HIS A 121 -9.18 -4.16 -2.55
N PRO A 122 -10.27 -4.53 -1.84
CA PRO A 122 -10.71 -5.93 -1.73
C PRO A 122 -11.05 -6.62 -3.06
N LEU A 123 -11.41 -5.83 -4.06
CA LEU A 123 -11.78 -6.29 -5.40
C LEU A 123 -10.66 -6.13 -6.44
N ASP A 124 -9.44 -5.73 -6.06
CA ASP A 124 -8.34 -5.63 -7.01
C ASP A 124 -8.02 -7.01 -7.62
N ASP A 125 -7.99 -7.10 -8.93
CA ASP A 125 -7.78 -8.33 -9.68
C ASP A 125 -6.34 -8.52 -10.17
N PHE A 126 -5.42 -7.62 -9.79
CA PHE A 126 -4.01 -7.74 -10.13
C PHE A 126 -3.44 -9.09 -9.69
N ASN A 127 -2.89 -9.82 -10.65
CA ASN A 127 -2.57 -11.23 -10.52
C ASN A 127 -1.19 -11.55 -11.13
N ILE A 128 -0.40 -12.33 -10.40
CA ILE A 128 0.83 -12.94 -10.91
C ILE A 128 0.66 -14.44 -10.84
N ASP A 129 0.57 -15.11 -12.00
CA ASP A 129 0.51 -16.57 -12.12
C ASP A 129 -0.48 -17.25 -11.15
N GLY A 130 -1.70 -16.72 -11.07
CA GLY A 130 -2.77 -17.24 -10.20
C GLY A 130 -2.80 -16.66 -8.79
N VAL A 131 -1.81 -15.85 -8.38
CA VAL A 131 -1.75 -15.20 -7.07
C VAL A 131 -2.26 -13.76 -7.15
N TYR A 132 -3.38 -13.46 -6.48
CA TYR A 132 -3.95 -12.11 -6.40
C TYR A 132 -3.25 -11.29 -5.30
N THR A 133 -2.28 -10.46 -5.68
CA THR A 133 -1.36 -9.83 -4.71
C THR A 133 -1.87 -8.52 -4.10
N ARG A 134 -3.02 -8.01 -4.55
CA ARG A 134 -3.56 -6.69 -4.14
C ARG A 134 -4.97 -6.71 -3.53
N ARG A 135 -5.51 -7.91 -3.28
CA ARG A 135 -6.82 -8.09 -2.62
C ARG A 135 -6.71 -7.89 -1.12
N ASP A 136 -6.60 -6.64 -0.72
CA ASP A 136 -6.48 -6.28 0.68
C ASP A 136 -7.83 -6.36 1.43
N PRO A 137 -7.83 -6.62 2.74
CA PRO A 137 -9.06 -6.77 3.52
C PRO A 137 -9.90 -5.50 3.61
N PHE A 138 -9.28 -4.34 3.37
CA PHE A 138 -9.87 -3.01 3.37
C PHE A 138 -9.33 -2.17 2.23
N ILE A 139 -10.10 -1.14 1.87
CA ILE A 139 -9.63 -0.06 1.03
C ILE A 139 -8.51 0.66 1.78
N ASN A 140 -7.36 0.80 1.16
CA ASN A 140 -6.21 1.46 1.77
C ASN A 140 -5.30 2.10 0.72
N PHE A 141 -4.37 2.94 1.18
CA PHE A 141 -3.20 3.28 0.42
C PHE A 141 -1.95 3.20 1.29
N THR A 142 -0.85 2.78 0.67
CA THR A 142 0.46 2.66 1.31
C THR A 142 1.40 3.69 0.73
N VAL A 143 2.08 4.48 1.56
CA VAL A 143 3.06 5.51 1.16
C VAL A 143 4.46 5.10 1.63
N GLN A 144 5.45 5.27 0.76
CA GLN A 144 6.85 4.99 1.06
C GLN A 144 7.80 5.90 0.25
N ASN A 145 9.08 5.90 0.60
CA ASN A 145 10.12 6.63 -0.14
C ASN A 145 10.46 5.92 -1.46
N ILE A 146 10.41 6.67 -2.57
CA ILE A 146 10.60 6.11 -3.93
C ILE A 146 12.02 5.59 -4.16
N GLN A 147 13.04 6.26 -3.62
CA GLN A 147 14.44 5.84 -3.81
C GLN A 147 14.71 4.52 -3.08
N LYS A 148 14.21 4.38 -1.84
CA LYS A 148 14.31 3.12 -1.09
C LYS A 148 13.59 1.99 -1.81
N LEU A 149 12.39 2.24 -2.33
CA LEU A 149 11.66 1.25 -3.12
C LEU A 149 12.46 0.79 -4.35
N ASN A 150 13.04 1.73 -5.09
CA ASN A 150 13.85 1.40 -6.27
C ASN A 150 15.09 0.57 -5.90
N LEU A 151 15.77 0.89 -4.80
CA LEU A 151 16.88 0.07 -4.29
C LEU A 151 16.45 -1.35 -3.94
N TYR A 152 15.24 -1.53 -3.41
CA TYR A 152 14.68 -2.84 -3.13
C TYR A 152 14.30 -3.59 -4.41
N ALA A 153 13.68 -2.92 -5.37
CA ALA A 153 13.32 -3.50 -6.67
C ALA A 153 14.57 -3.95 -7.46
N GLU A 154 15.65 -3.15 -7.47
CA GLU A 154 16.91 -3.53 -8.11
C GLU A 154 17.51 -4.80 -7.49
N LYS A 155 17.45 -4.98 -6.17
CA LYS A 155 17.91 -6.21 -5.51
C LYS A 155 17.09 -7.44 -5.93
N LEU A 156 15.80 -7.26 -6.22
CA LEU A 156 14.94 -8.35 -6.67
C LEU A 156 15.21 -8.73 -8.14
N LYS A 157 15.71 -7.81 -8.98
CA LYS A 157 16.05 -8.11 -10.38
C LYS A 157 17.15 -9.16 -10.54
N SER A 158 18.04 -9.30 -9.54
CA SER A 158 19.07 -10.35 -9.54
C SER A 158 18.60 -11.69 -8.96
N THR A 159 17.29 -11.86 -8.73
CA THR A 159 16.68 -13.07 -8.16
C THR A 159 15.58 -13.61 -9.09
N GLY A 160 14.98 -14.76 -8.76
CA GLY A 160 13.85 -15.31 -9.51
C GLY A 160 12.50 -14.59 -9.28
N TYR A 161 12.45 -13.54 -8.46
CA TYR A 161 11.21 -12.87 -8.03
C TYR A 161 10.28 -12.46 -9.20
N TYR A 162 10.86 -11.98 -10.29
CA TYR A 162 10.12 -11.48 -11.46
C TYR A 162 9.93 -12.50 -12.57
N GLU A 163 10.42 -13.75 -12.44
CA GLU A 163 10.41 -14.74 -13.54
C GLU A 163 9.02 -15.08 -14.05
N ARG A 164 8.02 -15.05 -13.16
CA ARG A 164 6.61 -15.36 -13.50
C ARG A 164 5.76 -14.14 -13.84
N TRP A 165 6.36 -12.95 -13.88
CA TRP A 165 5.65 -11.72 -14.20
C TRP A 165 5.51 -11.58 -15.71
N THR A 166 4.29 -11.32 -16.18
CA THR A 166 4.07 -10.98 -17.59
C THR A 166 4.61 -9.59 -17.88
N LEU A 167 4.85 -9.30 -19.17
CA LEU A 167 5.21 -7.94 -19.59
C LEU A 167 4.12 -6.92 -19.24
N GLU A 168 2.85 -7.32 -19.28
CA GLU A 168 1.72 -6.50 -18.84
C GLU A 168 1.83 -6.13 -17.36
N ASN A 169 2.15 -7.10 -16.49
CA ASN A 169 2.35 -6.87 -15.06
C ASN A 169 3.52 -5.89 -14.80
N LEU A 170 4.62 -6.06 -15.53
CA LEU A 170 5.80 -5.18 -15.43
C LEU A 170 5.49 -3.76 -15.92
N ASN A 171 4.80 -3.62 -17.04
CA ASN A 171 4.38 -2.32 -17.56
C ASN A 171 3.41 -1.64 -16.59
N TYR A 172 2.48 -2.39 -16.01
CA TYR A 172 1.52 -1.87 -15.05
C TYR A 172 2.23 -1.26 -13.83
N ILE A 173 3.24 -1.94 -13.26
CA ILE A 173 4.00 -1.40 -12.12
C ILE A 173 4.96 -0.27 -12.51
N ASN A 174 5.53 -0.28 -13.72
CA ASN A 174 6.41 0.80 -14.20
C ASN A 174 5.65 2.11 -14.49
N HIS A 175 4.33 2.08 -14.62
CA HIS A 175 3.51 3.30 -14.66
C HIS A 175 3.19 3.85 -13.26
N VAL A 176 3.45 3.05 -12.22
CA VAL A 176 3.20 3.42 -10.83
C VAL A 176 4.51 3.88 -10.17
N ILE A 177 5.67 3.32 -10.55
CA ILE A 177 7.02 3.59 -10.03
C ILE A 177 7.78 4.57 -10.91
#